data_AF-A0A3E4FB04-F1
#
_entry.id   AF-A0A3E4FB04-F1
#
_cell.length_a   1.000
_cell.length_b   1.000
_cell.length_c   1.000
_cell.angle_alpha   90.00
_cell.angle_beta   90.00
_cell.angle_gamma   90.00
#
_symmetry.space_group_name_H-M   'P 1'
#
loop_
_entity.id
_entity.type
_entity.pdbx_description
1 polymer ?
#
loop_
_entity_poly.entity_id
_entity_poly.type
_entity_poly.pdbx_seq_one_letter_code
_entity_poly.pdbx_strand_id
1 'polypeptide(L)'
;MEEKNSCLDIEFIKAYLQSSIELETQKRIAEQTFNELLREENQWKQKMSYVAKKRYTKFSIWDMLFMACKGFGISLVILYVIITIIEFADFNSILFEDILYFIWFIILAMLVVVIPIYRKITDYIDIKENSILDKQRETSIRQQANNALCIIQDNKGKLKRAYRCAVNNLTNTYSANIIYKKYQTVEACASIYDYLESGRCYMLEGPYGAYNKYDDDLAKGIIIKKLEEIGSKMDMIIANQEKAYCVMQKIQKNVEEMECDMKNIFQSLQDVDGKLNDIANNTKITAWASSVIATQVPDWKREAQDRANKTYI
;
A
#
# COMPACT_ATOMS: atom_id res chain seq x y z
N MET A 1 -8.61 -8.84 -50.85
CA MET A 1 -9.46 -9.21 -49.68
C MET A 1 -8.61 -9.76 -48.54
N GLU A 2 -7.56 -10.54 -48.80
CA GLU A 2 -6.63 -11.07 -47.77
C GLU A 2 -5.88 -9.99 -46.97
N GLU A 3 -5.42 -8.91 -47.61
CA GLU A 3 -4.67 -7.83 -46.94
C GLU A 3 -5.51 -7.08 -45.88
N LYS A 4 -6.82 -6.95 -46.13
CA LYS A 4 -7.77 -6.30 -45.21
C LYS A 4 -8.13 -7.20 -44.03
N ASN A 5 -8.15 -8.52 -44.22
CA ASN A 5 -8.34 -9.50 -43.14
C ASN A 5 -7.08 -9.64 -42.27
N SER A 6 -5.89 -9.61 -42.85
CA SER A 6 -4.61 -9.63 -42.12
C SER A 6 -4.40 -8.36 -41.26
N CYS A 7 -4.77 -7.19 -41.78
CA CYS A 7 -4.72 -5.93 -41.01
C CYS A 7 -5.70 -5.93 -39.83
N LEU A 8 -6.92 -6.46 -40.02
CA LEU A 8 -7.91 -6.61 -38.95
C LEU A 8 -7.42 -7.54 -37.83
N ASP A 9 -6.67 -8.57 -38.17
CA ASP A 9 -6.10 -9.55 -37.23
C ASP A 9 -4.96 -8.96 -36.39
N ILE A 10 -4.08 -8.16 -37.01
CA ILE A 10 -3.00 -7.45 -36.31
C ILE A 10 -3.55 -6.39 -35.34
N GLU A 11 -4.54 -5.60 -35.77
CA GLU A 11 -5.17 -4.59 -34.91
C GLU A 11 -5.81 -5.23 -33.66
N PHE A 12 -6.46 -6.38 -33.84
CA PHE A 12 -7.03 -7.18 -32.76
C PHE A 12 -5.94 -7.72 -31.81
N ILE A 13 -4.84 -8.25 -32.34
CA ILE A 13 -3.70 -8.72 -31.53
C ILE A 13 -3.08 -7.57 -30.73
N LYS A 14 -2.94 -6.38 -31.32
CA LYS A 14 -2.43 -5.19 -30.61
C LYS A 14 -3.34 -4.78 -29.46
N ALA A 15 -4.66 -4.75 -29.67
CA ALA A 15 -5.63 -4.47 -28.60
C ALA A 15 -5.57 -5.51 -27.47
N TYR A 16 -5.46 -6.79 -27.83
CA TYR A 16 -5.27 -7.89 -26.89
C TYR A 16 -4.00 -7.73 -26.03
N LEU A 17 -2.87 -7.43 -26.67
CA LEU A 17 -1.59 -7.23 -26.00
C LEU A 17 -1.64 -6.03 -25.06
N GLN A 18 -2.22 -4.92 -25.51
CA GLN A 18 -2.39 -3.72 -24.69
C GLN A 18 -3.22 -4.02 -23.43
N SER A 19 -4.35 -4.72 -23.57
CA SER A 19 -5.18 -5.14 -22.44
C SER A 19 -4.41 -6.06 -21.48
N SER A 20 -3.66 -7.02 -22.02
CA SER A 20 -2.82 -7.94 -21.23
C SER A 20 -1.74 -7.21 -20.44
N ILE A 21 -1.06 -6.23 -21.06
CA ILE A 21 -0.03 -5.40 -20.43
C ILE A 21 -0.62 -4.59 -19.28
N GLU A 22 -1.79 -3.99 -19.49
CA GLU A 22 -2.46 -3.19 -18.48
C GLU A 22 -2.88 -4.04 -17.26
N LEU A 23 -3.45 -5.22 -17.49
CA LEU A 23 -3.85 -6.16 -16.44
C LEU A 23 -2.66 -6.65 -15.60
N GLU A 24 -1.57 -7.05 -16.26
CA GLU A 24 -0.32 -7.45 -15.60
C GLU A 24 0.31 -6.31 -14.79
N THR A 25 0.28 -5.10 -15.35
CA THR A 25 0.77 -3.89 -14.67
C THR A 25 -0.04 -3.62 -13.40
N GLN A 26 -1.37 -3.68 -13.48
CA GLN A 26 -2.24 -3.50 -12.32
C GLN A 26 -2.01 -4.56 -11.25
N LYS A 27 -1.83 -5.83 -11.64
CA LYS A 27 -1.48 -6.93 -10.73
C LYS A 27 -0.22 -6.62 -9.93
N ARG A 28 0.86 -6.20 -10.61
CA ARG A 28 2.17 -5.91 -10.00
C ARG A 28 2.11 -4.71 -9.05
N ILE A 29 1.47 -3.62 -9.49
CA ILE A 29 1.31 -2.42 -8.66
C ILE A 29 0.46 -2.73 -7.43
N ALA A 30 -0.62 -3.51 -7.56
CA ALA A 30 -1.45 -3.90 -6.43
C ALA A 30 -0.69 -4.75 -5.41
N GLU A 31 0.17 -5.67 -5.86
CA GLU A 31 1.00 -6.49 -4.98
C GLU A 31 2.04 -5.65 -4.20
N GLN A 32 2.77 -4.78 -4.89
CA GLN A 32 3.76 -3.92 -4.23
C GLN A 32 3.10 -2.95 -3.23
N THR A 33 1.98 -2.31 -3.61
CA THR A 33 1.22 -1.41 -2.74
C THR A 33 0.71 -2.15 -1.49
N PHE A 34 0.32 -3.43 -1.62
CA PHE A 34 -0.13 -4.23 -0.50
C PHE A 34 0.99 -4.48 0.52
N ASN A 35 2.20 -4.76 0.03
CA ASN A 35 3.37 -4.97 0.87
C ASN A 35 3.78 -3.70 1.63
N GLU A 36 3.65 -2.54 1.00
CA GLU A 36 3.89 -1.26 1.67
C GLU A 36 2.87 -0.97 2.77
N LEU A 37 1.58 -1.17 2.49
CA LEU A 37 0.53 -1.05 3.52
C LEU A 37 0.77 -2.01 4.69
N LEU A 38 1.30 -3.22 4.44
CA LEU A 38 1.69 -4.15 5.49
C LEU A 38 2.84 -3.60 6.35
N ARG A 39 3.81 -2.92 5.73
CA ARG A 39 4.92 -2.27 6.44
C ARG A 39 4.42 -1.13 7.31
N GLU A 40 3.55 -0.27 6.78
CA GLU A 40 2.94 0.84 7.53
C GLU A 40 2.08 0.33 8.70
N GLU A 41 1.29 -0.72 8.48
CA GLU A 41 0.49 -1.37 9.53
C GLU A 41 1.38 -1.82 10.70
N ASN A 42 2.52 -2.45 10.39
CA ASN A 42 3.49 -2.89 11.40
C ASN A 42 4.13 -1.71 12.15
N GLN A 43 4.45 -0.62 11.46
CA GLN A 43 4.95 0.60 12.10
C GLN A 43 3.93 1.22 13.06
N TRP A 44 2.65 1.26 12.67
CA TRP A 44 1.57 1.75 13.54
C TRP A 44 1.36 0.86 14.75
N LYS A 45 1.36 -0.48 14.57
CA LYS A 45 1.31 -1.44 15.68
C LYS A 45 2.48 -1.25 16.64
N GLN A 46 3.68 -1.01 16.13
CA GLN A 46 4.85 -0.72 16.95
C GLN A 46 4.70 0.60 17.71
N LYS A 47 4.26 1.69 17.06
CA LYS A 47 3.99 2.98 17.74
C LYS A 47 2.96 2.83 18.86
N MET A 48 1.96 1.96 18.67
CA MET A 48 0.92 1.69 19.65
C MET A 48 1.41 0.89 20.87
N SER A 49 2.56 0.22 20.77
CA SER A 49 3.18 -0.48 21.90
C SER A 49 3.79 0.46 22.96
N TYR A 50 3.84 1.76 22.70
CA TYR A 50 4.25 2.75 23.68
C TYR A 50 3.32 2.77 24.89
N VAL A 51 3.89 2.63 26.09
CA VAL A 51 3.18 2.72 27.37
C VAL A 51 3.84 3.81 28.21
N ALA A 52 3.04 4.75 28.71
CA ALA A 52 3.54 5.80 29.58
C ALA A 52 4.18 5.21 30.85
N LYS A 53 5.45 5.54 31.10
CA LYS A 53 6.16 5.07 32.29
C LYS A 53 5.71 5.88 33.49
N LYS A 54 5.17 5.21 34.52
CA LYS A 54 4.86 5.86 35.79
C LYS A 54 6.15 6.30 36.48
N ARG A 55 6.41 7.60 36.54
CA ARG A 55 7.46 8.18 37.38
C ARG A 55 6.87 8.51 38.74
N TYR A 56 7.39 7.87 39.77
CA TYR A 56 7.09 8.19 41.15
C TYR A 56 8.25 8.98 41.73
N THR A 57 7.95 10.07 42.44
CA THR A 57 8.93 10.65 43.35
C THR A 57 9.16 9.63 44.46
N LYS A 58 10.40 9.13 44.58
CA LYS A 58 10.79 8.51 45.85
C LYS A 58 10.89 9.64 46.85
N PHE A 59 9.97 9.67 47.80
CA PHE A 59 9.99 10.60 48.92
C PHE A 59 11.22 10.30 49.77
N SER A 60 12.34 10.97 49.48
CA SER A 60 13.54 10.90 50.30
C SER A 60 13.47 12.00 51.35
N ILE A 61 13.31 11.60 52.61
CA ILE A 61 13.39 12.51 53.76
C ILE A 61 14.80 13.12 53.86
N TRP A 62 15.81 12.38 53.40
CA TRP A 62 17.22 12.78 53.44
C TRP A 62 17.54 14.02 52.62
N ASP A 63 16.93 14.20 51.43
CA ASP A 63 17.21 15.36 50.58
C ASP A 63 16.70 16.66 51.21
N MET A 64 15.57 16.56 51.91
CA MET A 64 14.98 17.68 52.65
C MET A 64 15.87 18.05 53.85
N LEU A 65 16.39 17.04 54.55
CA LEU A 65 17.29 17.21 55.68
C LEU A 65 18.62 17.85 55.23
N PHE A 66 19.16 17.42 54.09
CA PHE A 66 20.39 17.98 53.52
C PHE A 66 20.23 19.44 53.08
N MET A 67 19.10 19.80 52.46
CA MET A 67 18.78 21.19 52.12
C MET A 67 18.63 22.06 53.37
N ALA A 68 17.96 21.55 54.41
CA ALA A 68 17.81 22.24 55.69
C ALA A 68 19.17 22.50 56.37
N CYS A 69 20.07 21.51 56.39
CA CYS A 69 21.42 21.67 56.93
C CYS A 69 22.22 22.76 56.21
N LYS A 70 22.11 22.85 54.88
CA LYS A 70 22.75 23.93 54.10
C LYS A 70 22.18 25.31 54.43
N GLY A 71 20.86 25.42 54.52
CA GLY A 71 20.18 26.67 54.90
C GLY A 71 20.58 27.15 56.30
N PHE A 72 20.68 26.22 57.26
CA PHE A 72 21.15 26.51 58.62
C PHE A 72 22.60 27.02 58.62
N GLY A 73 23.50 26.37 57.87
CA GLY A 73 24.90 26.81 57.74
C GLY A 73 25.02 28.24 57.19
N ILE A 74 24.24 28.59 56.16
CA ILE A 74 24.21 29.95 55.60
C ILE A 74 23.68 30.95 56.64
N SER A 75 22.66 30.58 57.39
CA SER A 75 22.09 31.43 58.44
C SER A 75 23.10 31.74 59.55
N LEU A 76 23.90 30.76 59.99
CA LEU A 76 24.96 31.01 61.00
C LEU A 76 26.01 32.02 60.52
N VAL A 77 26.39 31.99 59.24
CA VAL A 77 27.31 32.99 58.67
C VAL A 77 26.69 34.39 58.71
N ILE A 78 25.40 34.51 58.41
CA ILE A 78 24.68 35.79 58.51
C ILE A 78 24.64 36.29 59.97
N LEU A 79 24.43 35.40 60.94
CA LEU A 79 24.43 35.75 62.36
C LEU A 79 25.79 36.33 62.79
N TYR A 80 26.87 35.65 62.40
CA TYR A 80 28.23 36.10 62.72
C TYR A 80 28.53 37.50 62.17
N VAL A 81 28.07 37.78 60.94
CA VAL A 81 28.21 39.10 60.32
C VAL A 81 27.39 40.15 61.08
N ILE A 82 26.15 39.84 61.50
CA ILE A 82 25.32 40.75 62.30
C ILE A 82 26.01 41.10 63.63
N ILE A 83 26.55 40.11 64.36
CA ILE A 83 27.27 40.33 65.62
C ILE A 83 28.48 41.25 65.41
N THR A 84 29.28 40.97 64.37
CA THR A 84 30.47 41.79 64.05
C THR A 84 30.11 43.24 63.71
N ILE A 85 28.97 43.47 63.03
CA ILE A 85 28.50 44.82 62.68
C ILE A 85 28.02 45.58 63.92
N ILE A 86 27.29 44.91 64.82
CA ILE A 86 26.81 45.53 66.08
C ILE A 86 27.99 45.98 66.93
N GLU A 87 29.01 45.12 67.10
CA GLU A 87 30.23 45.45 67.85
C GLU A 87 31.03 46.61 67.23
N PHE A 88 31.12 46.68 65.89
CA PHE A 88 31.91 47.71 65.21
C PHE A 88 31.22 49.09 65.17
N ALA A 89 29.89 49.12 65.10
CA ALA A 89 29.15 50.36 64.86
C ALA A 89 28.66 51.07 66.13
N ASP A 90 28.94 50.51 67.31
CA ASP A 90 28.64 51.09 68.65
C ASP A 90 27.15 51.52 68.79
N PHE A 91 26.25 50.74 68.18
CA PHE A 91 24.81 50.97 68.21
C PHE A 91 24.23 50.59 69.59
N ASN A 92 24.36 51.46 70.59
CA ASN A 92 23.88 51.21 71.96
C ASN A 92 22.34 51.29 72.15
N SER A 93 21.55 51.17 71.07
CA SER A 93 20.09 51.17 71.14
C SER A 93 19.57 49.73 71.20
N ILE A 94 19.15 49.31 72.39
CA ILE A 94 18.59 47.96 72.67
C ILE A 94 17.52 47.56 71.66
N LEU A 95 16.63 48.51 71.30
CA LEU A 95 15.54 48.25 70.34
C LEU A 95 16.05 47.88 68.94
N PHE A 96 17.22 48.38 68.53
CA PHE A 96 17.77 48.12 67.19
C PHE A 96 18.44 46.74 67.11
N GLU A 97 19.15 46.32 68.17
CA GLU A 97 19.75 44.99 68.25
C GLU A 97 18.69 43.88 68.19
N ASP A 98 17.63 44.02 69.00
CA ASP A 98 16.52 43.05 69.02
C ASP A 98 15.90 42.89 67.62
N ILE A 99 15.67 44.00 66.92
CA ILE A 99 15.11 43.99 65.55
C ILE A 99 16.01 43.20 64.59
N LEU A 100 17.33 43.33 64.66
CA LEU A 100 18.26 42.60 63.78
C LEU A 100 18.23 41.09 64.04
N TYR A 101 18.15 40.66 65.30
CA TYR A 101 17.99 39.25 65.64
C TYR A 101 16.63 38.68 65.20
N PHE A 102 15.55 39.46 65.31
CA PHE A 102 14.25 39.07 64.78
C PHE A 102 14.27 38.89 63.27
N ILE A 103 14.90 39.81 62.52
CA ILE A 103 15.06 39.70 61.07
C ILE A 103 15.85 38.45 60.70
N TRP A 104 16.95 38.18 61.40
CA TRP A 104 17.75 36.97 61.20
C TRP A 104 16.94 35.68 61.44
N PHE A 105 16.13 35.65 62.50
CA PHE A 105 15.29 34.50 62.82
C PHE A 105 14.25 34.23 61.72
N ILE A 106 13.67 35.28 61.13
CA ILE A 106 12.76 35.17 59.98
C ILE A 106 13.51 34.60 58.76
N ILE A 107 14.73 35.08 58.49
CA ILE A 107 15.57 34.58 57.38
C ILE A 107 15.92 33.09 57.60
N LEU A 108 16.29 32.70 58.82
CA LEU A 108 16.56 31.31 59.18
C LEU A 108 15.34 30.42 58.89
N ALA A 109 14.15 30.83 59.34
CA ALA A 109 12.92 30.09 59.10
C ALA A 109 12.58 29.95 57.61
N MET A 110 12.78 31.02 56.83
CA MET A 110 12.59 30.99 55.37
C MET A 110 13.56 30.03 54.68
N LEU A 111 14.84 30.06 55.05
CA LEU A 111 15.89 29.22 54.44
C LEU A 111 15.72 27.74 54.79
N VAL A 112 15.40 27.41 56.03
CA VAL A 112 15.38 26.03 56.54
C VAL A 112 14.05 25.32 56.27
N VAL A 113 12.93 26.05 56.24
CA VAL A 113 11.59 25.44 56.17
C VAL A 113 10.88 25.79 54.87
N VAL A 114 10.78 27.07 54.53
CA VAL A 114 9.92 27.53 53.42
C VAL A 114 10.49 27.13 52.06
N ILE A 115 11.78 27.39 51.80
CA ILE A 115 12.43 27.07 50.53
C ILE A 115 12.38 25.57 50.18
N PRO A 116 12.74 24.62 51.07
CA PRO A 116 12.71 23.20 50.71
C PRO A 116 11.28 22.68 50.49
N ILE A 117 10.29 23.19 51.23
CA ILE A 117 8.88 22.86 51.02
C ILE A 117 8.42 23.36 49.64
N TYR A 118 8.72 24.62 49.30
CA TYR A 118 8.30 25.21 48.04
C TYR A 118 8.86 24.46 46.83
N ARG A 119 10.18 24.19 46.81
CA ARG A 119 10.83 23.42 45.73
C ARG A 119 10.22 22.03 45.55
N LYS A 120 9.89 21.37 46.65
CA LYS A 120 9.29 20.03 46.60
C LYS A 120 7.85 20.05 46.08
N ILE A 121 7.08 21.09 46.40
CA ILE A 121 5.73 21.29 45.84
C ILE A 121 5.82 21.51 44.33
N THR A 122 6.75 22.34 43.86
CA THR A 122 6.93 22.57 42.41
C THR A 122 7.35 21.30 41.68
N ASP A 123 8.28 20.50 42.24
CA ASP A 123 8.71 19.24 41.65
C ASP A 123 7.56 18.22 41.58
N TYR A 124 6.70 18.17 42.60
CA TYR A 124 5.52 17.31 42.59
C TYR A 124 4.51 17.71 41.51
N ILE A 125 4.26 19.02 41.35
CA ILE A 125 3.36 19.55 40.33
C ILE A 125 3.90 19.21 38.94
N ASP A 126 5.18 19.46 38.68
CA ASP A 126 5.83 19.17 37.39
C ASP A 126 5.74 17.67 37.02
N ILE A 127 6.01 16.77 37.97
CA ILE A 127 5.93 15.33 37.74
C ILE A 127 4.50 14.87 37.47
N LYS A 128 3.53 15.44 38.21
CA LYS A 128 2.11 15.16 37.99
C LYS A 128 1.67 15.64 36.60
N GLU A 129 2.03 16.85 36.21
CA GLU A 129 1.72 17.42 34.89
C GLU A 129 2.34 16.59 33.77
N ASN A 130 3.63 16.25 33.87
CA ASN A 130 4.32 15.38 32.93
C ASN A 130 3.65 13.99 32.81
N SER A 131 3.18 13.41 33.92
CA SER A 131 2.44 12.14 33.88
C SER A 131 1.09 12.23 33.17
N ILE A 132 0.40 13.38 33.28
CA ILE A 132 -0.85 13.65 32.57
C ILE A 132 -0.55 13.85 31.08
N LEU A 133 0.48 14.62 30.73
CA LEU A 133 0.93 14.84 29.35
C LEU A 133 1.33 13.53 28.67
N ASP A 134 2.10 12.66 29.35
CA ASP A 134 2.49 11.35 28.81
C ASP A 134 1.27 10.45 28.58
N LYS A 135 0.29 10.49 29.49
CA LYS A 135 -0.97 9.73 29.33
C LYS A 135 -1.83 10.27 28.19
N GLN A 136 -1.89 11.60 28.04
CA GLN A 136 -2.56 12.24 26.91
C GLN A 136 -1.88 11.87 25.59
N ARG A 137 -0.54 11.88 25.54
CA ARG A 137 0.25 11.45 24.38
C ARG A 137 0.00 9.98 24.05
N GLU A 138 -0.08 9.10 25.04
CA GLU A 138 -0.45 7.70 24.83
C GLU A 138 -1.84 7.57 24.20
N THR A 139 -2.84 8.29 24.73
CA THR A 139 -4.19 8.26 24.17
C THR A 139 -4.27 8.83 22.75
N SER A 140 -3.55 9.92 22.46
CA SER A 140 -3.55 10.53 21.13
C SER A 140 -2.84 9.65 20.10
N ILE A 141 -1.71 9.02 20.47
CA ILE A 141 -1.03 8.03 19.62
C ILE A 141 -1.95 6.85 19.33
N ARG A 142 -2.64 6.31 20.34
CA ARG A 142 -3.59 5.20 20.15
C ARG A 142 -4.75 5.58 19.25
N GLN A 143 -5.31 6.78 19.41
CA GLN A 143 -6.40 7.26 18.56
C GLN A 143 -5.95 7.46 17.11
N GLN A 144 -4.79 8.10 16.89
CA GLN A 144 -4.20 8.27 15.57
C GLN A 144 -3.91 6.91 14.91
N ALA A 145 -3.32 5.97 15.67
CA ALA A 145 -3.03 4.62 15.20
C ALA A 145 -4.32 3.87 14.81
N ASN A 146 -5.37 3.92 15.63
CA ASN A 146 -6.66 3.27 15.32
C ASN A 146 -7.28 3.82 14.03
N ASN A 147 -7.28 5.15 13.85
CA ASN A 147 -7.78 5.77 12.64
C ASN A 147 -6.96 5.35 11.40
N ALA A 148 -5.63 5.39 11.50
CA ALA A 148 -4.74 4.97 10.42
C ALA A 148 -4.90 3.49 10.08
N LEU A 149 -4.97 2.60 11.09
CA LEU A 149 -5.16 1.17 10.91
C LEU A 149 -6.51 0.85 10.25
N CYS A 150 -7.57 1.56 10.61
CA CYS A 150 -8.88 1.43 9.96
C CYS A 150 -8.81 1.73 8.46
N ILE A 151 -8.18 2.86 8.10
CA ILE A 151 -7.97 3.27 6.69
C ILE A 151 -7.11 2.24 5.95
N ILE A 152 -5.99 1.81 6.55
CA ILE A 152 -5.11 0.80 5.96
C ILE A 152 -5.86 -0.52 5.72
N GLN A 153 -6.71 -0.95 6.66
CA GLN A 153 -7.47 -2.19 6.53
C GLN A 153 -8.53 -2.11 5.42
N ASP A 154 -9.24 -0.98 5.30
CA ASP A 154 -10.16 -0.74 4.18
C ASP A 154 -9.43 -0.75 2.83
N ASN A 155 -8.31 -0.05 2.74
CA ASN A 155 -7.46 0.03 1.55
C ASN A 155 -6.93 -1.35 1.14
N LYS A 156 -6.46 -2.16 2.08
CA LYS A 156 -6.06 -3.56 1.82
C LYS A 156 -7.24 -4.39 1.28
N GLY A 157 -8.45 -4.16 1.78
CA GLY A 157 -9.66 -4.80 1.28
C GLY A 157 -9.95 -4.45 -0.18
N LYS A 158 -9.88 -3.15 -0.53
CA LYS A 158 -10.03 -2.65 -1.90
C LYS A 158 -8.96 -3.22 -2.83
N LEU A 159 -7.70 -3.18 -2.41
CA LEU A 159 -6.57 -3.67 -3.18
C LEU A 159 -6.63 -5.18 -3.42
N LYS A 160 -7.12 -5.95 -2.45
CA LYS A 160 -7.35 -7.39 -2.60
C LYS A 160 -8.44 -7.71 -3.62
N ARG A 161 -9.52 -6.91 -3.66
CA ARG A 161 -10.55 -7.04 -4.70
C ARG A 161 -9.98 -6.71 -6.07
N ALA A 162 -9.23 -5.61 -6.15
CA ALA A 162 -8.58 -5.18 -7.37
C ALA A 162 -7.63 -6.23 -7.94
N TYR A 163 -6.75 -6.75 -7.10
CA TYR A 163 -5.83 -7.82 -7.47
C TYR A 163 -6.57 -9.05 -8.01
N ARG A 164 -7.64 -9.48 -7.33
CA ARG A 164 -8.44 -10.63 -7.77
C ARG A 164 -9.12 -10.37 -9.12
N CYS A 165 -9.68 -9.19 -9.31
CA CYS A 165 -10.31 -8.80 -10.58
C CYS A 165 -9.29 -8.81 -11.72
N ALA A 166 -8.13 -8.16 -11.53
CA ALA A 166 -7.05 -8.14 -12.51
C ALA A 166 -6.54 -9.55 -12.83
N VAL A 167 -6.34 -10.42 -11.83
CA VAL A 167 -5.91 -11.80 -12.04
C VAL A 167 -6.96 -12.63 -12.79
N ASN A 168 -8.23 -12.50 -12.43
CA ASN A 168 -9.31 -13.24 -13.11
C ASN A 168 -9.44 -12.79 -14.57
N ASN A 169 -9.42 -11.49 -14.82
CA ASN A 169 -9.49 -10.94 -16.16
C ASN A 169 -8.27 -11.34 -16.99
N LEU A 170 -7.07 -11.24 -16.41
CA LEU A 170 -5.85 -11.70 -17.07
C LEU A 170 -5.91 -13.19 -17.41
N THR A 171 -6.44 -14.01 -16.50
CA THR A 171 -6.65 -15.44 -16.75
C THR A 171 -7.60 -15.67 -17.92
N ASN A 172 -8.72 -14.93 -17.98
CA ASN A 172 -9.66 -15.00 -19.08
C ASN A 172 -9.06 -14.52 -20.40
N THR A 173 -8.32 -13.41 -20.39
CA THR A 173 -7.60 -12.89 -21.55
C THR A 173 -6.59 -13.92 -22.06
N TYR A 174 -5.79 -14.52 -21.18
CA TYR A 174 -4.84 -15.58 -21.57
C TYR A 174 -5.50 -16.90 -21.97
N SER A 175 -6.73 -17.18 -21.51
CA SER A 175 -7.50 -18.36 -21.93
C SER A 175 -7.91 -18.34 -23.41
N ALA A 176 -7.97 -17.15 -24.02
CA ALA A 176 -8.21 -17.00 -25.46
C ALA A 176 -7.06 -17.57 -26.31
N ASN A 177 -5.89 -17.84 -25.70
CA ASN A 177 -4.74 -18.50 -26.30
C ASN A 177 -4.24 -17.84 -27.61
N ILE A 178 -4.41 -16.52 -27.73
CA ILE A 178 -3.94 -15.70 -28.87
C ILE A 178 -2.41 -15.60 -28.86
N ILE A 179 -1.81 -15.47 -27.68
CA ILE A 179 -0.36 -15.47 -27.47
C ILE A 179 0.06 -16.78 -26.79
N TYR A 180 1.13 -17.43 -27.27
CA TYR A 180 1.67 -18.64 -26.65
C TYR A 180 2.03 -18.41 -25.19
N LYS A 181 1.73 -19.40 -24.35
CA LYS A 181 1.95 -19.37 -22.89
C LYS A 181 3.34 -18.88 -22.46
N LYS A 182 4.39 -19.20 -23.23
CA LYS A 182 5.77 -18.74 -22.98
C LYS A 182 5.89 -17.21 -22.94
N TYR A 183 5.09 -16.50 -23.73
CA TYR A 183 5.13 -15.04 -23.88
C TYR A 183 4.01 -14.32 -23.12
N GLN A 184 3.28 -15.02 -22.24
CA GLN A 184 2.23 -14.44 -21.38
C GLN A 184 2.87 -13.79 -20.14
N THR A 185 3.64 -12.75 -20.37
CA THR A 185 4.31 -11.93 -19.34
C THR A 185 4.24 -10.47 -19.77
N VAL A 186 4.28 -9.52 -18.82
CA VAL A 186 4.22 -8.08 -19.18
C VAL A 186 5.38 -7.70 -20.11
N GLU A 187 6.52 -8.34 -19.89
CA GLU A 187 7.78 -8.17 -20.60
C GLU A 187 7.68 -8.56 -22.07
N ALA A 188 7.17 -9.78 -22.31
CA ALA A 188 7.00 -10.29 -23.65
C ALA A 188 5.85 -9.59 -24.36
N CYS A 189 4.69 -9.40 -23.70
CA CYS A 189 3.56 -8.72 -24.30
C CYS A 189 3.89 -7.28 -24.71
N ALA A 190 4.59 -6.50 -23.86
CA ALA A 190 4.98 -5.13 -24.17
C ALA A 190 5.98 -5.05 -25.33
N SER A 191 6.96 -5.96 -25.36
CA SER A 191 7.96 -5.99 -26.43
C SER A 191 7.34 -6.39 -27.76
N ILE A 192 6.48 -7.43 -27.76
CA ILE A 192 5.75 -7.89 -28.94
C ILE A 192 4.83 -6.78 -29.45
N TYR A 193 4.10 -6.10 -28.55
CA TYR A 193 3.27 -4.95 -28.91
C TYR A 193 4.11 -3.84 -29.58
N ASP A 194 5.24 -3.47 -28.98
CA ASP A 194 6.16 -2.46 -29.52
C ASP A 194 6.66 -2.84 -30.92
N TYR A 195 6.98 -4.12 -31.15
CA TYR A 195 7.40 -4.58 -32.48
C TYR A 195 6.31 -4.50 -33.54
N LEU A 196 5.07 -4.82 -33.18
CA LEU A 196 3.92 -4.75 -34.07
C LEU A 196 3.53 -3.30 -34.34
N GLU A 197 3.51 -2.45 -33.31
CA GLU A 197 3.11 -1.05 -33.42
C GLU A 197 4.15 -0.20 -34.17
N SER A 198 5.44 -0.48 -33.98
CA SER A 198 6.52 0.17 -34.74
C SER A 198 6.68 -0.32 -36.18
N GLY A 199 5.90 -1.32 -36.60
CA GLY A 199 6.02 -1.96 -37.92
C GLY A 199 7.30 -2.76 -38.11
N ARG A 200 8.02 -3.10 -37.03
CA ARG A 200 9.20 -3.98 -37.09
C ARG A 200 8.81 -5.45 -37.33
N CYS A 201 7.58 -5.80 -36.98
CA CYS A 201 6.97 -7.10 -37.23
C CYS A 201 5.53 -6.91 -37.71
N TYR A 202 5.05 -7.83 -38.54
CA TYR A 202 3.68 -7.80 -39.10
C TYR A 202 2.89 -9.08 -38.81
N MET A 203 3.46 -10.00 -38.01
CA MET A 203 2.88 -11.27 -37.61
C MET A 203 3.58 -11.78 -36.35
N LEU A 204 2.88 -12.63 -35.59
CA LEU A 204 3.42 -13.23 -34.36
C LEU A 204 4.48 -14.31 -34.67
N GLU A 205 4.15 -15.22 -35.59
CA GLU A 205 4.96 -16.37 -35.97
C GLU A 205 5.82 -16.11 -37.22
N GLY A 206 6.70 -17.07 -37.54
CA GLY A 206 7.54 -17.04 -38.73
C GLY A 206 8.97 -16.52 -38.51
N PRO A 207 9.86 -16.62 -39.52
CA PRO A 207 11.28 -16.27 -39.38
C PRO A 207 11.52 -14.80 -38.99
N TYR A 208 10.60 -13.92 -39.41
CA TYR A 208 10.60 -12.48 -39.11
C TYR A 208 9.46 -12.08 -38.15
N GLY A 209 8.84 -13.06 -37.49
CA GLY A 209 7.73 -12.86 -36.56
C GLY A 209 8.18 -12.23 -35.24
N ALA A 210 7.22 -11.63 -34.53
CA ALA A 210 7.47 -10.95 -33.27
C ALA A 210 8.03 -11.88 -32.18
N TYR A 211 7.67 -13.17 -32.17
CA TYR A 211 8.22 -14.14 -31.22
C TYR A 211 9.72 -14.37 -31.41
N ASN A 212 10.15 -14.59 -32.66
CA ASN A 212 11.56 -14.83 -32.96
C ASN A 212 12.40 -13.59 -32.60
N LYS A 213 11.86 -12.40 -32.90
CA LYS A 213 12.50 -11.14 -32.56
C LYS A 213 12.62 -10.91 -31.05
N TYR A 214 11.59 -11.27 -30.29
CA TYR A 214 11.62 -11.20 -28.83
C TYR A 214 12.70 -12.13 -28.27
N ASP A 215 12.74 -13.38 -28.70
CA ASP A 215 13.72 -14.36 -28.23
C ASP A 215 15.16 -13.92 -28.56
N ASP A 216 15.37 -13.33 -29.74
CA ASP A 216 16.65 -12.72 -30.14
C ASP A 216 17.06 -11.54 -29.24
N ASP A 217 16.14 -10.59 -28.99
CA ASP A 217 16.41 -9.41 -28.15
C ASP A 217 16.60 -9.81 -26.67
N LEU A 218 15.91 -10.86 -26.22
CA LEU A 218 16.07 -11.46 -24.90
C LEU A 218 17.46 -12.10 -24.75
N ALA A 219 17.89 -12.90 -25.73
CA ALA A 219 19.23 -13.51 -25.73
C ALA A 219 20.36 -12.46 -25.75
N LYS A 220 20.11 -11.30 -26.36
CA LYS A 220 21.03 -10.14 -26.38
C LYS A 220 20.99 -9.31 -25.09
N GLY A 221 20.14 -9.64 -24.12
CA GLY A 221 20.00 -8.91 -22.85
C GLY A 221 19.34 -7.53 -22.97
N ILE A 222 18.76 -7.19 -24.13
CA ILE A 222 18.14 -5.87 -24.38
C ILE A 222 16.87 -5.71 -23.54
N ILE A 223 16.09 -6.78 -23.39
CA ILE A 223 14.82 -6.79 -22.65
C ILE A 223 15.04 -6.55 -21.15
N ILE A 224 16.11 -7.13 -20.57
CA ILE A 224 16.43 -7.01 -19.14
C ILE A 224 16.64 -5.54 -18.72
N LYS A 225 17.29 -4.74 -19.57
CA LYS A 225 17.57 -3.33 -19.27
C LYS A 225 16.33 -2.44 -19.25
N LYS A 226 15.36 -2.70 -20.13
CA LYS A 226 14.08 -1.96 -20.15
C LYS A 226 13.23 -2.27 -18.89
N LEU A 227 13.46 -3.41 -18.25
CA LEU A 227 12.71 -3.85 -17.09
C LEU A 227 13.13 -3.21 -15.78
N GLU A 228 14.43 -3.01 -15.61
CA GLU A 228 14.96 -2.26 -14.46
C GLU A 228 14.44 -0.81 -14.45
N GLU A 229 14.27 -0.19 -15.63
CA GLU A 229 13.69 1.14 -15.73
C GLU A 229 12.19 1.18 -15.38
N ILE A 230 11.41 0.17 -15.77
CA ILE A 230 9.98 0.10 -15.44
C ILE A 230 9.80 -0.21 -13.95
N GLY A 231 10.57 -1.16 -13.40
CA GLY A 231 10.60 -1.46 -11.97
C GLY A 231 10.96 -0.24 -11.13
N SER A 232 12.00 0.51 -11.54
CA SER A 232 12.40 1.75 -10.86
C SER A 232 11.31 2.83 -10.90
N LYS A 233 10.59 2.98 -12.02
CA LYS A 233 9.48 3.93 -12.12
C LYS A 233 8.29 3.53 -11.24
N MET A 234 8.00 2.23 -11.13
CA MET A 234 7.01 1.71 -10.20
C MET A 234 7.42 1.99 -8.76
N ASP A 235 8.65 1.65 -8.36
CA ASP A 235 9.13 1.88 -6.99
C ASP A 235 9.11 3.38 -6.61
N MET A 236 9.41 4.29 -7.55
CA MET A 236 9.33 5.74 -7.32
C MET A 236 7.89 6.27 -7.18
N ILE A 237 6.93 5.61 -7.83
CA ILE A 237 5.51 5.93 -7.70
C ILE A 237 4.99 5.50 -6.33
N ILE A 238 5.44 4.36 -5.81
CA ILE A 238 4.94 3.81 -4.55
C ILE A 238 5.64 4.46 -3.34
N ALA A 239 6.95 4.74 -3.43
CA ALA A 239 7.73 5.39 -2.38
C ALA A 239 7.29 6.83 -2.01
N ASN A 240 6.40 7.45 -2.80
CA ASN A 240 5.91 8.81 -2.56
C ASN A 240 4.46 8.74 -2.04
N GLN A 241 4.23 9.10 -0.78
CA GLN A 241 2.98 8.81 -0.04
C GLN A 241 1.72 9.42 -0.69
N GLU A 242 1.81 10.57 -1.35
CA GLU A 242 0.69 11.15 -2.12
C GLU A 242 0.41 10.38 -3.42
N LYS A 243 1.44 9.80 -4.02
CA LYS A 243 1.32 9.00 -5.24
C LYS A 243 0.75 7.62 -4.95
N ALA A 244 1.05 7.00 -3.81
CA ALA A 244 0.44 5.73 -3.40
C ALA A 244 -1.10 5.82 -3.32
N TYR A 245 -1.62 6.95 -2.83
CA TYR A 245 -3.07 7.20 -2.83
C TYR A 245 -3.64 7.39 -4.24
N CYS A 246 -2.94 8.13 -5.11
CA CYS A 246 -3.30 8.29 -6.53
C CYS A 246 -3.31 6.93 -7.27
N VAL A 247 -2.34 6.08 -6.99
CA VAL A 247 -2.26 4.71 -7.51
C VAL A 247 -3.44 3.88 -7.06
N MET A 248 -3.79 3.96 -5.77
CA MET A 248 -4.93 3.22 -5.24
C MET A 248 -6.25 3.66 -5.89
N GLN A 249 -6.44 4.96 -6.12
CA GLN A 249 -7.60 5.46 -6.86
C GLN A 249 -7.62 4.98 -8.31
N LYS A 250 -6.46 4.98 -8.98
CA LYS A 250 -6.36 4.50 -10.36
C LYS A 250 -6.67 3.01 -10.46
N ILE A 251 -6.15 2.21 -9.52
CA ILE A 251 -6.48 0.78 -9.41
C ILE A 251 -7.98 0.62 -9.19
N GLN A 252 -8.58 1.37 -8.25
CA GLN A 252 -10.01 1.26 -7.98
C GLN A 252 -10.86 1.60 -9.21
N LYS A 253 -10.56 2.70 -9.89
CA LYS A 253 -11.26 3.12 -11.11
C LYS A 253 -11.15 2.04 -12.19
N ASN A 254 -9.94 1.56 -12.45
CA ASN A 254 -9.71 0.54 -13.46
C ASN A 254 -10.44 -0.77 -13.14
N VAL A 255 -10.60 -1.11 -11.86
CA VAL A 255 -11.36 -2.29 -11.41
C VAL A 255 -12.85 -2.12 -11.64
N GLU A 256 -13.40 -0.94 -11.37
CA GLU A 256 -14.81 -0.65 -11.63
C GLU A 256 -15.12 -0.74 -13.13
N GLU A 257 -14.23 -0.21 -13.97
CA GLU A 257 -14.31 -0.35 -15.44
C GLU A 257 -14.21 -1.82 -15.87
N MET A 258 -13.25 -2.57 -15.31
CA MET A 258 -13.07 -3.99 -15.58
C MET A 258 -14.25 -4.87 -15.15
N GLU A 259 -14.86 -4.59 -14.01
CA GLU A 259 -16.08 -5.30 -13.57
C GLU A 259 -17.25 -5.04 -14.52
N CYS A 260 -17.32 -3.85 -15.12
CA CYS A 260 -18.30 -3.53 -16.16
C CYS A 260 -18.02 -4.33 -17.43
N ASP A 261 -16.79 -4.31 -17.92
CA ASP A 261 -16.39 -5.03 -19.14
C ASP A 261 -16.60 -6.54 -19.01
N MET A 262 -16.27 -7.12 -17.85
CA MET A 262 -16.52 -8.54 -17.58
C MET A 262 -18.00 -8.90 -17.64
N LYS A 263 -18.90 -8.06 -17.13
CA LYS A 263 -20.35 -8.27 -17.25
C LYS A 263 -20.81 -8.22 -18.71
N ASN A 264 -20.28 -7.27 -19.48
CA ASN A 264 -20.60 -7.14 -20.91
C ASN A 264 -20.14 -8.38 -21.69
N ILE A 265 -18.91 -8.85 -21.45
CA ILE A 265 -18.37 -10.07 -22.07
C ILE A 265 -19.22 -11.30 -21.70
N PHE A 266 -19.58 -11.44 -20.42
CA PHE A 266 -20.43 -12.56 -19.98
C PHE A 266 -21.78 -12.57 -20.70
N GLN A 267 -22.39 -11.39 -20.88
CA GLN A 267 -23.65 -11.26 -21.60
C GLN A 267 -23.49 -11.61 -23.08
N SER A 268 -22.40 -11.16 -23.72
CA SER A 268 -22.09 -11.51 -25.11
C SER A 268 -21.82 -13.00 -25.28
N LEU A 269 -21.12 -13.65 -24.34
CA LEU A 269 -20.90 -15.10 -24.37
C LEU A 269 -22.21 -15.88 -24.26
N GLN A 270 -23.14 -15.43 -23.42
CA GLN A 270 -24.46 -16.05 -23.31
C GLN A 270 -25.27 -15.92 -24.63
N ASP A 271 -25.17 -14.78 -25.31
CA ASP A 271 -25.80 -14.57 -26.62
C ASP A 271 -25.18 -15.46 -27.70
N VAL A 272 -23.85 -15.59 -27.70
CA VAL A 272 -23.11 -16.48 -28.60
C VAL A 272 -23.49 -17.94 -28.36
N ASP A 273 -23.58 -18.39 -27.11
CA ASP A 273 -24.03 -19.76 -26.76
C ASP A 273 -25.46 -20.04 -27.26
N GLY A 274 -26.36 -19.08 -27.08
CA GLY A 274 -27.72 -19.16 -27.64
C GLY A 274 -27.72 -19.34 -29.15
N LYS A 275 -26.98 -18.50 -29.88
CA LYS A 275 -26.83 -18.60 -31.34
C LYS A 275 -26.19 -19.92 -31.78
N LEU A 276 -25.21 -20.42 -31.04
CA LEU A 276 -24.60 -21.73 -31.30
C LEU A 276 -25.61 -22.87 -31.17
N ASN A 277 -26.49 -22.80 -30.17
CA ASN A 277 -27.55 -23.79 -29.97
C ASN A 277 -28.59 -23.75 -31.11
N ASP A 278 -28.95 -22.55 -31.57
CA ASP A 278 -29.80 -22.35 -32.75
C ASP A 278 -29.15 -22.92 -34.02
N ILE A 279 -27.85 -22.67 -34.24
CA ILE A 279 -27.10 -23.23 -35.37
C ILE A 279 -27.07 -24.76 -35.30
N ALA A 280 -26.85 -25.34 -34.11
CA ALA A 280 -26.85 -26.79 -33.92
C ALA A 280 -28.22 -27.40 -34.23
N ASN A 281 -29.31 -26.75 -33.80
CA ASN A 281 -30.67 -27.17 -34.11
C ASN A 281 -30.99 -27.05 -35.60
N ASN A 282 -30.64 -25.93 -36.23
CA ASN A 282 -30.83 -25.74 -37.67
C ASN A 282 -30.03 -26.77 -38.48
N THR A 283 -28.80 -27.08 -38.08
CA THR A 283 -27.96 -28.10 -38.72
C THR A 283 -28.60 -29.49 -38.63
N LYS A 284 -29.17 -29.85 -37.47
CA LYS A 284 -29.93 -31.11 -37.31
C LYS A 284 -31.14 -31.15 -38.25
N ILE A 285 -31.89 -30.05 -38.35
CA ILE A 285 -33.04 -29.94 -39.26
C ILE A 285 -32.60 -30.11 -40.72
N THR A 286 -31.54 -29.42 -41.13
CA THR A 286 -30.98 -29.54 -42.49
C THR A 286 -30.52 -30.96 -42.78
N ALA A 287 -29.77 -31.59 -41.87
CA ALA A 287 -29.31 -32.97 -42.03
C ALA A 287 -30.48 -33.95 -42.16
N TRP A 288 -31.52 -33.80 -41.33
CA TRP A 288 -32.74 -34.61 -41.44
C TRP A 288 -33.45 -34.38 -42.77
N ALA A 289 -33.67 -33.14 -43.19
CA ALA A 289 -34.32 -32.81 -44.45
C ALA A 289 -33.55 -33.36 -45.67
N SER A 290 -32.22 -33.24 -45.68
CA SER A 290 -31.36 -33.85 -46.71
C SER A 290 -31.49 -35.37 -46.74
N SER A 291 -31.58 -36.04 -45.60
CA SER A 291 -31.76 -37.50 -45.54
C SER A 291 -33.10 -37.95 -46.14
N VAL A 292 -34.19 -37.24 -45.83
CA VAL A 292 -35.53 -37.53 -46.36
C VAL A 292 -35.56 -37.36 -47.88
N ILE A 293 -35.01 -36.26 -48.39
CA ILE A 293 -34.91 -36.01 -49.85
C ILE A 293 -34.12 -37.13 -50.52
N ALA A 294 -32.97 -37.52 -49.97
CA ALA A 294 -32.15 -38.59 -50.53
C ALA A 294 -32.91 -39.93 -50.62
N THR A 295 -33.74 -40.26 -49.64
CA THR A 295 -34.56 -41.50 -49.65
C THR A 295 -35.74 -41.46 -50.62
N GLN A 296 -36.19 -40.28 -51.05
CA GLN A 296 -37.31 -40.13 -52.00
C GLN A 296 -36.84 -40.17 -53.47
N VAL A 297 -35.53 -40.13 -53.75
CA VAL A 297 -35.00 -40.23 -55.11
C VAL A 297 -35.03 -41.70 -55.58
N PRO A 298 -35.62 -42.03 -56.76
CA PRO A 298 -35.83 -43.42 -57.21
C PRO A 298 -34.57 -44.29 -57.33
N ASP A 299 -33.38 -43.70 -57.53
CA ASP A 299 -32.11 -44.40 -57.79
C ASP A 299 -31.00 -44.13 -56.75
N TRP A 300 -31.35 -43.61 -55.56
CA TRP A 300 -30.38 -43.13 -54.55
C TRP A 300 -29.29 -44.14 -54.17
N LYS A 301 -29.64 -45.44 -54.16
CA LYS A 301 -28.72 -46.52 -53.79
C LYS A 301 -27.56 -46.65 -54.78
N ARG A 302 -27.81 -46.50 -56.09
CA ARG A 302 -26.77 -46.56 -57.13
C ARG A 302 -25.86 -45.33 -57.07
N GLU A 303 -26.43 -44.15 -56.88
CA GLU A 303 -25.64 -42.91 -56.88
C GLU A 303 -24.79 -42.73 -55.62
N ALA A 304 -25.27 -43.19 -54.45
CA ALA A 304 -24.46 -43.24 -53.23
C ALA A 304 -23.22 -44.15 -53.40
N GLN A 305 -23.38 -45.26 -54.11
CA GLN A 305 -22.31 -46.23 -54.39
C GLN A 305 -21.28 -45.67 -55.38
N ASP A 306 -21.71 -44.88 -56.38
CA ASP A 306 -20.80 -44.19 -57.32
C ASP A 306 -19.95 -43.10 -56.63
N ARG A 307 -20.56 -42.31 -55.73
CA ARG A 307 -19.82 -41.28 -54.97
C ARG A 307 -18.85 -41.87 -53.96
N ALA A 308 -19.22 -42.97 -53.29
CA ALA A 308 -18.30 -43.68 -52.39
C ALA A 308 -17.07 -44.18 -53.15
N ASN A 309 -17.26 -44.75 -54.35
CA ASN A 309 -16.15 -45.23 -55.18
C ASN A 309 -15.24 -44.11 -55.72
N LYS A 310 -15.75 -42.90 -55.96
CA LYS A 310 -14.95 -41.72 -56.36
C LYS A 310 -14.14 -41.09 -55.23
N THR A 311 -14.45 -41.40 -53.97
CA THR A 311 -13.76 -40.81 -52.81
C THR A 311 -12.51 -41.62 -52.40
N TYR A 312 -12.34 -42.82 -52.96
CA TYR A 312 -11.22 -43.73 -52.67
C TYR A 312 -10.25 -43.91 -53.86
N ILE A 313 -10.21 -42.94 -54.80
CA ILE A 313 -9.18 -42.79 -55.84
C ILE A 313 -8.49 -41.45 -55.61
#